data_AF-A0A379GGQ2-F1
#
_entry.id   AF-A0A379GGQ2-F1
#
_cell.length_a   1.000
_cell.length_b   1.000
_cell.length_c   1.000
_cell.angle_alpha   90.00
_cell.angle_beta   90.00
_cell.angle_gamma   90.00
#
_symmetry.space_group_name_H-M   'P 1'
#
loop_
_entity.id
_entity.type
_entity.pdbx_description
1 polymer ?
#
loop_
_entity_poly.entity_id
_entity_poly.type
_entity_poly.pdbx_seq_one_letter_code
_entity_poly.pdbx_strand_id
1 'polypeptide(L)' 'MPIPDKHFLVLTALGTDRPGIVDTITQLVSQCGCNIEDSRLAMFGQEFTFIMLLSGGWNAIANLKHYCR' A
#
# COMPACT_ATOMS: atom_id res chain seq x y z
N MET A 1 -3.84 -12.99 23.71
CA MET A 1 -3.03 -13.65 22.67
C MET A 1 -2.06 -12.61 22.14
N PRO A 2 -0.73 -12.82 22.15
CA PRO A 2 0.17 -11.88 21.51
C PRO A 2 -0.13 -11.87 20.02
N ILE A 3 -0.34 -10.69 19.46
CA ILE A 3 -0.49 -10.49 18.03
C ILE A 3 0.90 -10.84 17.46
N PRO A 4 1.03 -11.75 16.48
CA PRO A 4 2.32 -12.04 15.85
C PRO A 4 2.96 -10.71 15.41
N ASP A 5 4.29 -10.56 15.48
CA ASP A 5 5.03 -9.32 15.22
C ASP A 5 4.56 -8.63 13.92
N LYS A 6 3.52 -7.79 14.06
CA LYS A 6 2.81 -7.17 12.95
C LYS A 6 3.40 -5.78 12.82
N HIS A 7 4.15 -5.58 11.76
CA HIS A 7 4.68 -4.27 11.43
C HIS A 7 3.67 -3.50 10.61
N PHE A 8 3.55 -2.21 10.90
CA PHE A 8 2.67 -1.30 10.17
C PHE A 8 3.48 -0.35 9.31
N LEU A 9 2.95 -0.02 8.13
CA LEU A 9 3.52 0.94 7.20
C LEU A 9 2.41 1.81 6.64
N VAL A 10 2.57 3.14 6.70
CA VAL A 10 1.72 4.05 5.94
C VAL A 10 2.38 4.28 4.58
N LEU A 11 1.64 4.03 3.51
CA LEU A 11 2.06 4.26 2.14
C LEU A 11 1.14 5.29 1.49
N THR A 12 1.75 6.31 0.88
CA THR A 12 1.03 7.32 0.11
C THR A 12 1.54 7.26 -1.33
N ALA A 13 0.65 6.92 -2.25
CA ALA A 13 0.89 6.99 -3.69
C ALA A 13 0.23 8.26 -4.26
N LEU A 14 0.96 8.94 -5.12
CA LEU A 14 0.53 10.14 -5.83
C LEU A 14 0.87 9.94 -7.31
N GLY A 15 0.00 10.40 -8.20
CA GLY A 15 0.32 10.47 -9.62
C GLY A 15 -0.90 10.76 -10.47
N THR A 16 -0.72 10.76 -11.78
CA THR A 16 -1.82 10.99 -12.71
C THR A 16 -2.77 9.79 -12.75
N ASP A 17 -4.07 10.04 -12.75
CA ASP A 17 -5.10 9.02 -12.83
C ASP A 17 -4.94 8.17 -14.09
N ARG A 18 -4.90 6.86 -13.90
CA ARG A 18 -4.85 5.87 -14.96
C ARG A 18 -5.78 4.72 -14.58
N PRO A 19 -6.71 4.33 -15.47
CA PRO A 19 -7.53 3.15 -15.23
C PRO A 19 -6.66 1.95 -14.83
N GLY A 20 -7.01 1.31 -13.71
CA GLY A 20 -6.28 0.14 -13.19
C GLY A 20 -5.09 0.43 -12.28
N ILE A 21 -4.79 1.70 -11.94
CA ILE A 21 -3.67 2.02 -11.05
C ILE A 21 -3.87 1.48 -9.62
N VAL A 22 -5.10 1.53 -9.12
CA VAL A 22 -5.45 0.96 -7.80
C VAL A 22 -5.29 -0.56 -7.79
N ASP A 23 -5.72 -1.24 -8.86
CA ASP A 23 -5.54 -2.69 -9.00
C ASP A 23 -4.05 -3.06 -9.01
N THR A 24 -3.25 -2.33 -9.79
CA THR A 24 -1.78 -2.51 -9.83
C THR A 24 -1.16 -2.37 -8.43
N ILE A 25 -1.53 -1.31 -7.69
CA ILE A 25 -0.98 -1.03 -6.35
C ILE A 25 -1.42 -2.13 -5.35
N THR A 26 -2.69 -2.49 -5.34
CA THR A 26 -3.23 -3.49 -4.40
C THR A 26 -2.67 -4.90 -4.70
N GLN A 27 -2.44 -5.24 -5.96
CA GLN A 27 -1.74 -6.46 -6.35
C GLN A 27 -0.30 -6.46 -5.85
N LEU A 28 0.46 -5.37 -6.01
CA LEU A 28 1.83 -5.28 -5.50
C LEU A 28 1.89 -5.49 -3.98
N VAL A 29 1.01 -4.81 -3.23
CA VAL A 29 0.89 -4.97 -1.78
C VAL A 29 0.63 -6.44 -1.41
N SER A 30 -0.32 -7.07 -2.10
CA SER A 30 -0.68 -8.47 -1.86
C SER A 30 0.45 -9.44 -2.22
N GLN A 31 1.15 -9.21 -3.34
CA GLN A 31 2.31 -10.00 -3.78
C GLN A 31 3.49 -9.91 -2.80
N CYS A 32 3.65 -8.78 -2.13
CA CYS A 32 4.65 -8.63 -1.07
C CYS A 32 4.26 -9.36 0.24
N GLY A 33 3.05 -9.91 0.34
CA GLY A 33 2.53 -10.53 1.57
C GLY A 33 2.08 -9.51 2.62
N CYS A 34 1.77 -8.28 2.22
CA CYS A 34 1.20 -7.25 3.08
C CYS A 34 -0.34 -7.26 2.99
N ASN A 35 -0.99 -6.86 4.07
CA ASN A 35 -2.42 -6.62 4.13
C ASN A 35 -2.72 -5.10 4.14
N ILE A 36 -3.84 -4.70 3.57
CA ILE A 36 -4.36 -3.32 3.67
C ILE A 36 -5.33 -3.28 4.85
N GLU A 37 -4.99 -2.53 5.90
CA GLU A 37 -5.84 -2.37 7.09
C GLU A 37 -6.83 -1.23 6.93
N ASP A 38 -6.39 -0.13 6.32
CA ASP A 38 -7.24 1.01 5.98
C ASP A 38 -6.71 1.68 4.71
N SER A 39 -7.61 2.31 3.96
CA SER A 39 -7.21 3.08 2.79
C SER A 39 -8.14 4.24 2.48
N ARG A 40 -7.58 5.30 1.90
CA ARG A 40 -8.30 6.49 1.44
C ARG A 40 -7.80 6.86 0.06
N LEU A 41 -8.72 6.99 -0.88
CA LEU A 41 -8.46 7.45 -2.23
C LEU A 41 -9.13 8.81 -2.43
N ALA A 42 -8.40 9.74 -3.03
CA ALA A 42 -8.91 11.05 -3.40
C ALA A 42 -8.47 11.39 -4.82
N MET A 43 -9.37 12.02 -5.57
CA MET A 43 -9.11 12.51 -6.93
C MET A 43 -8.99 14.03 -6.90
N PHE A 44 -7.90 14.55 -7.44
CA PHE A 44 -7.60 15.98 -7.54
C PHE A 44 -7.42 16.36 -9.02
N GLY A 45 -8.54 16.51 -9.72
CA GLY A 45 -8.54 16.72 -11.17
C GLY A 45 -8.05 15.47 -11.90
N GLN A 46 -6.92 15.56 -12.59
CA GLN A 46 -6.27 14.41 -13.25
C GLN A 46 -5.24 13.71 -12.36
N GLU A 47 -5.03 14.18 -11.13
CA GLU A 47 -4.16 13.52 -10.16
C GLU A 47 -4.99 12.64 -9.22
N PHE A 48 -4.43 11.51 -8.82
CA PHE A 48 -4.95 10.65 -7.78
C PHE A 48 -4.00 10.64 -6.58
N THR A 49 -4.59 10.50 -5.41
CA THR A 49 -3.88 10.27 -4.15
C THR A 49 -4.45 9.03 -3.52
N PHE A 50 -3.59 8.07 -3.18
CA PHE A 50 -3.99 6.85 -2.51
C PHE A 50 -3.14 6.62 -1.27
N ILE A 51 -3.77 6.75 -0.10
CA ILE A 51 -3.15 6.59 1.21
C ILE A 51 -3.62 5.25 1.78
N MET A 52 -2.70 4.43 2.25
CA MET A 52 -2.99 3.12 2.83
C MET A 52 -2.22 2.91 4.13
N LEU A 53 -2.90 2.34 5.13
CA LEU A 53 -2.29 1.70 6.27
C LEU A 53 -2.12 0.22 5.95
N LEU A 54 -0.88 -0.23 5.90
CA LEU A 54 -0.52 -1.60 5.58
C LEU A 54 -0.02 -2.32 6.83
N SER A 55 -0.19 -3.63 6.85
CA SER A 55 0.37 -4.50 7.88
C SER A 55 1.03 -5.74 7.28
N GLY A 56 2.00 -6.30 7.98
CA GLY A 56 2.67 -7.53 7.54
C GLY A 56 3.85 -7.90 8.44
N GLY A 57 4.49 -9.03 8.13
CA GLY A 57 5.78 -9.37 8.75
C GLY A 57 6.89 -8.43 8.28
N TRP A 58 8.00 -8.37 9.02
CA TRP A 58 9.13 -7.49 8.70
C TRP A 58 9.62 -7.65 7.24
N ASN A 59 9.78 -8.89 6.77
CA ASN A 59 10.24 -9.19 5.42
C ASN A 59 9.27 -8.68 4.35
N ALA A 60 7.96 -8.79 4.58
CA ALA A 60 6.93 -8.30 3.65
C ALA A 60 6.99 -6.77 3.53
N ILE A 61 7.05 -6.08 4.68
CA ILE A 61 7.17 -4.62 4.74
C ILE A 61 8.49 -4.12 4.13
N ALA A 62 9.60 -4.80 4.38
CA ALA A 62 10.90 -4.46 3.82
C ALA A 62 10.93 -4.64 2.30
N ASN A 63 10.33 -5.71 1.77
CA ASN A 63 10.22 -5.95 0.35
C ASN A 63 9.36 -4.88 -0.34
N LEU A 64 8.20 -4.56 0.23
CA LEU A 64 7.32 -3.53 -0.32
C LEU A 64 8.00 -2.15 -0.36
N LYS A 65 8.75 -1.78 0.68
CA LYS A 65 9.54 -0.53 0.70
C LYS A 65 10.57 -0.45 -0.42
N HIS A 66 11.10 -1.59 -0.89
CA HIS A 66 12.05 -1.61 -1.99
C HIS A 66 11.39 -1.24 -3.33
N TYR A 67 10.16 -1.68 -3.57
CA TYR A 67 9.39 -1.36 -4.78
C TYR A 67 8.86 0.07 -4.83
N CYS A 68 8.69 0.71 -3.67
CA CYS A 68 8.07 2.04 -3.57
C CYS A 68 9.08 3.18 -3.37
N ARG A 69 10.36 2.95 -3.72
CA ARG A 69 11.39 4.00 -3.80
C ARG A 69 11.28 4.80 -5.09
#